data_AF-A0A257VME1-F1
#
_entry.id   AF-A0A257VME1-F1
#
_cell.length_a   1.000
_cell.length_b   1.000
_cell.length_c   1.000
_cell.angle_alpha   90.00
_cell.angle_beta   90.00
_cell.angle_gamma   90.00
#
_symmetry.space_group_name_H-M   'P 1'
#
loop_
_entity.id
_entity.type
_entity.pdbx_description
1 polymer ?
#
loop_
_entity_poly.entity_id
_entity_poly.type
_entity_poly.pdbx_seq_one_letter_code
_entity_poly.pdbx_strand_id
1 'polypeptide(L)'
;MRFETTVAQPVSAQGVGLHSGVPVTITIQPAAVGTGIVFRRTDLSNFELPASWRHVARVSYATSLMRQGVLISTTEHLLSVLYSMGVDNAYIDIDNLEVPILDGSGLPFVKLLEQAGIQTYKKRRKYLRIVKPVTVEQGNKRISILPADSFLLSCDIYFDHPLVGRQSMEMELTPDRYATEIAAARTFGFEYELDQMRNMGLIRGADLTNAVCFDREKV
;
A
#
# COMPACT_ATOMS: atom_id res chain seq x y z
N MET A 1 -20.34 -17.46 -2.51
CA MET A 1 -20.32 -16.11 -3.11
C MET A 1 -19.88 -15.12 -2.03
N ARG A 2 -18.90 -14.25 -2.32
CA ARG A 2 -18.44 -13.23 -1.36
C ARG A 2 -19.27 -11.94 -1.51
N PHE A 3 -19.49 -11.26 -0.40
CA PHE A 3 -20.18 -9.97 -0.34
C PHE A 3 -19.18 -8.85 -0.10
N GLU A 4 -19.57 -7.62 -0.40
CA GLU A 4 -18.79 -6.44 -0.06
C GLU A 4 -18.66 -6.27 1.45
N THR A 5 -17.51 -5.77 1.88
CA THR A 5 -17.18 -5.55 3.29
C THR A 5 -16.76 -4.09 3.56
N THR A 6 -16.67 -3.77 4.84
CA THR A 6 -16.08 -2.55 5.40
C THR A 6 -15.48 -2.90 6.77
N VAL A 7 -14.70 -1.99 7.36
CA VAL A 7 -14.39 -2.07 8.80
C VAL A 7 -15.66 -1.90 9.64
N ALA A 8 -15.77 -2.61 10.78
CA ALA A 8 -16.96 -2.56 11.63
C ALA A 8 -16.99 -1.34 12.56
N GLN A 9 -15.82 -0.83 12.94
CA GLN A 9 -15.67 0.40 13.71
C GLN A 9 -14.44 1.19 13.23
N PRO A 10 -14.37 2.51 13.51
CA PRO A 10 -13.20 3.30 13.17
C PRO A 10 -11.95 2.84 13.91
N VAL A 11 -10.80 2.84 13.23
CA VAL A 11 -9.48 2.60 13.83
C VAL A 11 -8.46 3.61 13.32
N SER A 12 -7.55 4.02 14.18
CA SER A 12 -6.59 5.10 13.88
C SER A 12 -5.16 4.68 14.15
N ALA A 13 -4.24 5.28 13.42
CA ALA A 13 -2.82 5.22 13.71
C ALA A 13 -2.18 6.59 13.50
N GLN A 14 -1.17 6.87 14.31
CA GLN A 14 -0.33 8.05 14.19
C GLN A 14 1.09 7.62 13.86
N GLY A 15 1.74 8.37 12.98
CA GLY A 15 3.12 8.14 12.62
C GLY A 15 3.71 9.33 11.90
N VAL A 16 4.73 9.06 11.08
CA VAL A 16 5.41 10.04 10.25
C VAL A 16 5.35 9.59 8.79
N GLY A 17 5.24 10.52 7.85
CA GLY A 17 5.42 10.20 6.43
C GLY A 17 6.88 9.81 6.13
N LEU A 18 7.09 8.74 5.35
CA LEU A 18 8.43 8.25 4.99
C LEU A 18 9.28 9.35 4.35
N HIS A 19 8.72 10.01 3.34
CA HIS A 19 9.47 10.97 2.54
C HIS A 19 9.42 12.38 3.10
N SER A 20 8.25 12.83 3.54
CA SER A 20 8.03 14.17 4.07
C SER A 20 8.67 14.37 5.45
N GLY A 21 8.74 13.32 6.28
CA GLY A 21 9.15 13.43 7.67
C GLY A 21 8.14 14.16 8.55
N VAL A 22 6.91 14.37 8.07
CA VAL A 22 5.88 15.14 8.78
C VAL A 22 4.96 14.19 9.55
N PRO A 23 4.60 14.51 10.81
CA PRO A 23 3.60 13.76 11.55
C PRO A 23 2.25 13.72 10.83
N VAL A 24 1.61 12.57 10.89
CA VAL A 24 0.32 12.32 10.25
C VAL A 24 -0.50 11.34 11.08
N THR A 25 -1.80 11.60 11.15
CA THR A 25 -2.79 10.69 11.70
C THR A 25 -3.66 10.18 10.57
N ILE A 26 -3.85 8.86 10.53
CA ILE A 26 -4.88 8.26 9.68
C ILE A 26 -5.99 7.63 10.50
N THR A 27 -7.20 7.63 9.97
CA THR A 27 -8.33 6.86 10.51
C THR A 27 -9.04 6.11 9.37
N ILE A 28 -9.15 4.80 9.53
CA ILE A 28 -9.93 3.94 8.62
C ILE A 28 -11.35 3.89 9.17
N GLN A 29 -12.29 4.47 8.43
CA GLN A 29 -13.69 4.60 8.80
C GLN A 29 -14.55 3.62 7.99
N PRO A 30 -15.67 3.14 8.57
CA PRO A 30 -16.66 2.43 7.79
C PRO A 30 -17.21 3.29 6.64
N ALA A 31 -17.48 2.68 5.49
CA ALA A 31 -18.10 3.37 4.36
C ALA A 31 -19.26 2.56 3.78
N ALA A 32 -20.26 3.26 3.24
CA ALA A 32 -21.45 2.64 2.67
C ALA A 32 -21.11 1.70 1.49
N VAL A 33 -22.02 0.78 1.21
CA VAL A 33 -21.95 -0.16 0.07
C VAL A 33 -21.65 0.57 -1.24
N GLY A 34 -20.69 0.06 -2.01
CA GLY A 34 -20.33 0.60 -3.32
C GLY A 34 -19.50 1.89 -3.30
N THR A 35 -19.04 2.34 -2.12
CA THR A 35 -18.16 3.51 -2.00
C THR A 35 -16.77 3.23 -2.59
N GLY A 36 -16.25 2.01 -2.41
CA GLY A 36 -14.84 1.73 -2.65
C GLY A 36 -13.94 2.31 -1.56
N ILE A 37 -12.64 2.42 -1.85
CA ILE A 37 -11.67 3.07 -0.97
C ILE A 37 -11.52 4.54 -1.37
N VAL A 38 -11.82 5.43 -0.43
CA VAL A 38 -11.78 6.89 -0.65
C VAL A 38 -10.95 7.53 0.44
N PHE A 39 -9.85 8.16 0.07
CA PHE A 39 -9.11 9.00 1.01
C PHE A 39 -9.82 10.33 1.23
N ARG A 40 -9.75 10.88 2.43
CA ARG A 40 -10.29 12.21 2.77
C ARG A 40 -9.22 13.04 3.47
N ARG A 41 -8.82 14.15 2.85
CA ARG A 41 -7.91 15.13 3.46
C ARG A 41 -8.66 15.96 4.48
N THR A 42 -8.59 15.58 5.75
CA THR A 42 -9.37 16.22 6.83
C THR A 42 -8.88 17.64 7.11
N ASP A 43 -7.61 17.90 6.87
CA ASP A 43 -6.98 19.23 6.89
C ASP A 43 -7.42 20.14 5.73
N LEU A 44 -8.09 19.58 4.71
CA LEU A 44 -8.62 20.31 3.54
C LEU A 44 -10.14 20.15 3.42
N SER A 45 -10.86 20.40 4.51
CA SER A 45 -12.34 20.33 4.55
C SER A 45 -12.90 18.98 4.10
N ASN A 46 -12.24 17.88 4.49
CA ASN A 46 -12.59 16.50 4.12
C ASN A 46 -12.60 16.26 2.60
N PHE A 47 -11.69 16.90 1.86
CA PHE A 47 -11.61 16.72 0.40
C PHE A 47 -11.43 15.24 0.04
N GLU A 48 -12.34 14.71 -0.78
CA GLU A 48 -12.38 13.30 -1.15
C GLU A 48 -11.53 12.98 -2.39
N LEU A 49 -10.69 11.95 -2.25
CA LEU A 49 -9.83 11.43 -3.30
C LEU A 49 -10.03 9.90 -3.42
N PRO A 50 -10.83 9.44 -4.39
CA PRO A 50 -11.02 8.01 -4.63
C PRO A 50 -9.72 7.31 -5.02
N ALA A 51 -9.40 6.18 -4.38
CA ALA A 51 -8.25 5.34 -4.69
C ALA A 51 -8.45 4.63 -6.04
N SER A 52 -8.15 5.34 -7.13
CA SER A 52 -8.36 4.90 -8.50
C SER A 52 -7.11 5.13 -9.33
N TRP A 53 -6.83 4.20 -10.24
CA TRP A 53 -5.74 4.34 -11.23
C TRP A 53 -5.83 5.64 -12.04
N ARG A 54 -7.04 6.21 -12.20
CA ARG A 54 -7.26 7.49 -12.88
C ARG A 54 -6.65 8.70 -12.16
N HIS A 55 -6.40 8.56 -10.86
CA HIS A 55 -5.82 9.60 -10.03
C HIS A 55 -4.33 9.35 -9.76
N VAL A 56 -3.71 8.31 -10.32
CA VAL A 56 -2.26 8.09 -10.16
C VAL A 56 -1.51 9.23 -10.85
N ALA A 57 -0.75 9.99 -10.05
CA ALA A 57 -0.08 11.21 -10.50
C ALA A 57 1.45 11.04 -10.59
N ARG A 58 2.03 10.27 -9.67
CA ARG A 58 3.49 10.02 -9.63
C ARG A 58 3.76 8.61 -9.13
N VAL A 59 4.75 7.98 -9.76
CA VAL A 59 5.28 6.64 -9.43
C VAL A 59 6.81 6.72 -9.33
N SER A 60 7.30 7.64 -8.50
CA SER A 60 8.73 7.83 -8.26
C SER A 60 8.97 7.70 -6.76
N TYR A 61 9.60 6.60 -6.34
CA TYR A 61 9.85 6.20 -4.95
C TYR A 61 8.61 5.85 -4.11
N ALA A 62 7.42 6.27 -4.52
CA ALA A 62 6.14 5.84 -3.96
C ALA A 62 4.98 5.99 -4.95
N THR A 63 3.83 5.38 -4.66
CA THR A 63 2.57 5.60 -5.39
C THR A 63 1.81 6.79 -4.81
N SER A 64 1.68 7.84 -5.63
CA SER A 64 0.96 9.05 -5.27
C SER A 64 -0.32 9.24 -6.08
N LEU A 65 -1.41 9.57 -5.38
CA LEU A 65 -2.70 9.89 -5.96
C LEU A 65 -2.96 11.40 -5.91
N MET A 66 -3.51 11.97 -6.98
CA MET A 66 -3.86 13.39 -7.06
C MET A 66 -5.20 13.62 -7.73
N ARG A 67 -6.00 14.53 -7.17
CA ARG A 67 -7.24 15.02 -7.77
C ARG A 67 -7.36 16.51 -7.49
N GLN A 68 -7.56 17.31 -8.54
CA GLN A 68 -7.73 18.77 -8.43
C GLN A 68 -6.61 19.46 -7.61
N GLY A 69 -5.37 19.02 -7.80
CA GLY A 69 -4.20 19.56 -7.08
C GLY A 69 -4.00 19.04 -5.66
N VAL A 70 -4.97 18.31 -5.09
CA VAL A 70 -4.83 17.67 -3.77
C VAL A 70 -4.10 16.34 -3.95
N LEU A 71 -2.99 16.19 -3.24
CA LEU A 71 -2.07 15.04 -3.33
C LEU A 71 -2.14 14.19 -2.05
N ILE A 72 -2.06 12.87 -2.23
CA ILE A 72 -1.76 11.89 -1.17
C ILE A 72 -0.67 10.95 -1.69
N SER A 73 0.44 10.82 -0.96
CA SER A 73 1.57 9.95 -1.31
C SER A 73 1.67 8.72 -0.42
N THR A 74 2.48 7.75 -0.87
CA THR A 74 2.85 6.55 -0.10
C THR A 74 1.64 5.66 0.24
N THR A 75 0.70 5.57 -0.70
CA THR A 75 -0.60 4.88 -0.50
C THR A 75 -0.53 3.35 -0.60
N GLU A 76 0.54 2.82 -1.19
CA GLU A 76 0.68 1.43 -1.63
C GLU A 76 0.59 0.40 -0.51
N HIS A 77 1.23 0.63 0.65
CA HIS A 77 1.21 -0.34 1.75
C HIS A 77 -0.20 -0.48 2.34
N LEU A 78 -0.86 0.65 2.59
CA LEU A 78 -2.23 0.64 3.09
C LEU A 78 -3.20 0.02 2.07
N LEU A 79 -3.08 0.37 0.79
CA LEU A 79 -3.92 -0.22 -0.26
C LEU A 79 -3.68 -1.72 -0.43
N SER A 80 -2.43 -2.18 -0.32
CA SER A 80 -2.08 -3.60 -0.32
C SER A 80 -2.77 -4.34 0.82
N VAL A 81 -2.77 -3.77 2.03
CA VAL A 81 -3.43 -4.35 3.20
C VAL A 81 -4.94 -4.38 3.04
N LEU A 82 -5.57 -3.25 2.67
CA LEU A 82 -7.02 -3.16 2.49
C LEU A 82 -7.53 -4.18 1.46
N TYR A 83 -6.84 -4.30 0.31
CA TYR A 83 -7.21 -5.26 -0.71
C TYR A 83 -7.05 -6.71 -0.23
N SER A 84 -5.89 -7.02 0.35
CA SER A 84 -5.52 -8.40 0.73
C SER A 84 -6.34 -8.91 1.91
N MET A 85 -6.66 -8.04 2.87
CA MET A 85 -7.56 -8.34 4.00
C MET A 85 -9.04 -8.28 3.60
N GLY A 86 -9.33 -7.92 2.35
CA GLY A 86 -10.67 -7.98 1.78
C GLY A 86 -11.60 -6.91 2.31
N VAL A 87 -11.12 -5.67 2.48
CA VAL A 87 -11.94 -4.47 2.72
C VAL A 87 -12.32 -3.85 1.38
N ASP A 88 -13.62 -3.81 1.08
CA ASP A 88 -14.11 -3.25 -0.19
C ASP A 88 -14.45 -1.75 -0.09
N ASN A 89 -14.99 -1.33 1.05
CA ASN A 89 -15.47 0.03 1.27
C ASN A 89 -14.83 0.61 2.53
N ALA A 90 -14.19 1.77 2.42
CA ALA A 90 -13.70 2.52 3.58
C ALA A 90 -13.45 3.98 3.20
N TYR A 91 -13.69 4.89 4.15
CA TYR A 91 -13.10 6.23 4.10
C TYR A 91 -11.78 6.21 4.86
N ILE A 92 -10.72 6.72 4.24
CA ILE A 92 -9.39 6.84 4.85
C ILE A 92 -9.16 8.31 5.16
N ASP A 93 -9.50 8.72 6.37
CA ASP A 93 -9.24 10.07 6.86
C ASP A 93 -7.75 10.23 7.09
N ILE A 94 -7.19 11.32 6.59
CA ILE A 94 -5.78 11.65 6.72
C ILE A 94 -5.62 13.16 6.88
N ASP A 95 -4.88 13.58 7.91
CA ASP A 95 -4.69 15.00 8.26
C ASP A 95 -3.46 15.63 7.58
N ASN A 96 -2.83 14.92 6.66
CA ASN A 96 -1.66 15.38 5.92
C ASN A 96 -1.54 14.72 4.54
N LEU A 97 -0.50 15.05 3.79
CA LEU A 97 -0.31 14.64 2.40
C LEU A 97 0.30 13.25 2.20
N GLU A 98 0.79 12.58 3.24
CA GLU A 98 1.51 11.31 3.12
C GLU A 98 1.01 10.30 4.15
N VAL A 99 0.66 9.08 3.71
CA VAL A 99 0.27 7.99 4.63
C VAL A 99 1.45 7.64 5.56
N PRO A 100 1.23 7.43 6.88
CA PRO A 100 2.31 7.13 7.82
C PRO A 100 3.03 5.84 7.43
N ILE A 101 4.35 5.85 7.52
CA ILE A 101 5.17 4.69 7.18
C ILE A 101 5.09 3.58 8.24
N LEU A 102 4.80 3.95 9.49
CA LEU A 102 4.76 3.06 10.65
C LEU A 102 6.07 2.28 10.79
N ASP A 103 6.05 0.95 10.69
CA ASP A 103 7.26 0.11 10.75
C ASP A 103 7.84 -0.19 9.35
N GLY A 104 7.30 0.42 8.29
CA GLY A 104 7.70 0.18 6.91
C GLY A 104 6.99 -0.97 6.24
N SER A 105 6.11 -1.69 6.93
CA SER A 105 5.39 -2.85 6.40
C SER A 105 3.86 -2.65 6.40
N GLY A 106 3.12 -3.68 6.00
CA GLY A 106 1.66 -3.73 6.10
C GLY A 106 1.14 -4.22 7.46
N LEU A 107 2.00 -4.82 8.29
CA LEU A 107 1.59 -5.52 9.52
C LEU A 107 0.88 -4.61 10.53
N PRO A 108 1.31 -3.37 10.78
CA PRO A 108 0.58 -2.47 11.67
C PRO A 108 -0.86 -2.21 11.19
N PHE A 109 -1.06 -2.05 9.87
CA PHE A 109 -2.40 -1.86 9.31
C PHE A 109 -3.25 -3.13 9.40
N VAL A 110 -2.66 -4.32 9.22
CA VAL A 110 -3.36 -5.61 9.44
C VAL A 110 -3.90 -5.66 10.87
N LYS A 111 -3.06 -5.36 11.87
CA LYS A 111 -3.46 -5.32 13.28
C LYS A 111 -4.58 -4.33 13.55
N LEU A 112 -4.57 -3.16 12.90
CA LEU A 112 -5.66 -2.19 13.02
C LEU A 112 -6.96 -2.74 12.43
N LEU A 113 -6.92 -3.42 11.28
CA LEU A 113 -8.12 -4.04 10.69
C LEU A 113 -8.66 -5.18 11.56
N GLU A 114 -7.79 -5.97 12.18
CA GLU A 114 -8.18 -7.00 13.16
C GLU A 114 -8.89 -6.38 14.37
N GLN A 115 -8.36 -5.28 14.91
CA GLN A 115 -9.00 -4.52 15.99
C GLN A 115 -10.34 -3.90 15.58
N ALA A 116 -10.42 -3.40 14.34
CA ALA A 116 -11.65 -2.82 13.80
C ALA A 116 -12.75 -3.86 13.61
N GLY A 117 -12.35 -5.11 13.32
CA GLY A 117 -13.26 -6.13 12.82
C GLY A 117 -13.80 -5.79 11.43
N ILE A 118 -14.43 -6.78 10.79
CA ILE A 118 -14.99 -6.65 9.45
C ILE A 118 -16.51 -6.78 9.52
N GLN A 119 -17.20 -5.82 8.92
CA GLN A 119 -18.64 -5.88 8.69
C GLN A 119 -18.92 -6.25 7.23
N THR A 120 -19.85 -7.17 7.03
CA THR A 120 -20.27 -7.63 5.69
C THR A 120 -21.62 -7.05 5.31
N TYR A 121 -21.75 -6.61 4.07
CA TYR A 121 -23.00 -6.10 3.51
C TYR A 121 -23.80 -7.16 2.74
N LYS A 122 -25.08 -6.89 2.46
CA LYS A 122 -25.90 -7.74 1.56
C LYS A 122 -25.74 -7.35 0.08
N LYS A 123 -24.52 -7.00 -0.33
CA LYS A 123 -24.16 -6.65 -1.72
C LYS A 123 -23.10 -7.62 -2.23
N ARG A 124 -23.34 -8.26 -3.38
CA ARG A 124 -22.32 -9.14 -3.98
C ARG A 124 -21.10 -8.33 -4.39
N ARG A 125 -19.91 -8.80 -3.98
CA ARG A 125 -18.63 -8.21 -4.38
C ARG A 125 -18.44 -8.33 -5.88
N LYS A 126 -17.93 -7.26 -6.51
CA LYS A 126 -17.57 -7.24 -7.93
C LYS A 126 -16.08 -7.51 -8.09
N TYR A 127 -15.74 -8.25 -9.14
CA TYR A 127 -14.37 -8.61 -9.46
C TYR A 127 -14.05 -8.25 -10.91
N LEU A 128 -12.80 -7.83 -11.14
CA LEU A 128 -12.26 -7.72 -12.49
C LEU A 128 -11.76 -9.12 -12.91
N ARG A 129 -12.45 -9.75 -13.86
CA ARG A 129 -12.03 -11.04 -14.42
C ARG A 129 -11.15 -10.83 -15.63
N ILE A 130 -9.96 -11.39 -15.58
CA ILE A 130 -9.00 -11.38 -16.69
C ILE A 130 -9.37 -12.50 -17.65
N VAL A 131 -9.67 -12.14 -18.91
CA VAL A 131 -10.14 -13.10 -19.93
C VAL A 131 -9.10 -13.38 -21.01
N LYS A 132 -8.06 -12.56 -21.09
CA LYS A 132 -6.92 -12.71 -21.99
C LYS A 132 -5.65 -12.17 -21.30
N PRO A 133 -4.48 -12.73 -21.61
CA PRO A 133 -3.20 -12.18 -21.14
C PRO A 133 -3.03 -10.71 -21.53
N VAL A 134 -2.48 -9.92 -20.61
CA VAL A 134 -2.01 -8.55 -20.85
C VAL A 134 -0.60 -8.46 -20.29
N THR A 135 0.35 -8.03 -21.12
CA THR A 135 1.76 -7.87 -20.74
C THR A 135 2.26 -6.51 -21.17
N VAL A 136 3.00 -5.85 -20.29
CA VAL A 136 3.72 -4.61 -20.55
C VAL A 136 5.18 -4.82 -20.21
N GLU A 137 6.07 -4.38 -21.09
CA GLU A 137 7.52 -4.51 -20.95
C GLU A 137 8.19 -3.16 -21.14
N GLN A 138 9.23 -2.91 -20.36
CA GLN A 138 10.08 -1.73 -20.49
C GLN A 138 11.51 -2.09 -20.06
N GLY A 139 12.44 -2.15 -21.01
CA GLY A 139 13.81 -2.58 -20.74
C GLY A 139 13.85 -4.00 -20.19
N ASN A 140 14.44 -4.18 -19.00
CA ASN A 140 14.50 -5.45 -18.28
C ASN A 140 13.32 -5.69 -17.33
N LYS A 141 12.28 -4.85 -17.37
CA LYS A 141 11.10 -4.95 -16.48
C LYS A 141 9.89 -5.46 -17.27
N ARG A 142 9.11 -6.34 -16.64
CA ARG A 142 7.88 -6.90 -17.19
C ARG A 142 6.80 -6.97 -16.11
N ILE A 143 5.57 -6.62 -16.47
CA ILE A 143 4.37 -6.92 -15.68
C ILE A 143 3.40 -7.66 -16.59
N SER A 144 2.89 -8.80 -16.12
CA SER A 144 1.92 -9.62 -16.83
C SER A 144 0.72 -9.92 -15.95
N ILE A 145 -0.48 -9.87 -16.51
CA ILE A 145 -1.71 -10.33 -15.88
C ILE A 145 -2.34 -11.38 -16.80
N LEU A 146 -2.53 -12.59 -16.28
CA LEU A 146 -3.00 -13.76 -17.03
C LEU A 146 -4.38 -14.20 -16.52
N PRO A 147 -5.20 -14.86 -17.35
CA PRO A 147 -6.43 -15.51 -16.88
C PRO A 147 -6.10 -16.58 -15.84
N ALA A 148 -6.80 -16.54 -14.70
CA ALA A 148 -6.69 -17.53 -13.63
C ALA A 148 -8.01 -17.59 -12.84
N ASP A 149 -8.28 -18.72 -12.20
CA ASP A 149 -9.48 -18.92 -11.35
C ASP A 149 -9.29 -18.35 -9.92
N SER A 150 -8.04 -18.12 -9.52
CA SER A 150 -7.65 -17.51 -8.25
C SER A 150 -6.67 -16.36 -8.48
N PHE A 151 -6.42 -15.55 -7.44
CA PHE A 151 -5.45 -14.47 -7.52
C PHE A 151 -4.06 -14.96 -7.13
N LEU A 152 -3.26 -15.32 -8.13
CA LEU A 152 -1.87 -15.74 -7.98
C LEU A 152 -0.94 -14.55 -8.19
N LEU A 153 0.00 -14.36 -7.28
CA LEU A 153 1.07 -13.39 -7.37
C LEU A 153 2.38 -14.11 -7.61
N SER A 154 3.10 -13.70 -8.66
CA SER A 154 4.48 -14.09 -8.91
C SER A 154 5.32 -12.83 -9.03
N CYS A 155 6.44 -12.79 -8.32
CA CYS A 155 7.36 -11.66 -8.32
C CYS A 155 8.79 -12.20 -8.44
N ASP A 156 9.55 -11.66 -9.40
CA ASP A 156 10.98 -11.91 -9.59
C ASP A 156 11.69 -10.55 -9.51
N ILE A 157 12.64 -10.45 -8.59
CA ILE A 157 13.46 -9.25 -8.40
C ILE A 157 14.92 -9.59 -8.63
N TYR A 158 15.67 -8.61 -9.11
CA TYR A 158 17.12 -8.68 -9.18
C TYR A 158 17.72 -7.33 -8.79
N PHE A 159 18.54 -7.36 -7.76
CA PHE A 159 19.37 -6.24 -7.36
C PHE A 159 20.83 -6.68 -7.46
N ASP A 160 21.66 -5.86 -8.11
CA ASP A 160 23.11 -6.06 -8.16
C ASP A 160 23.74 -5.67 -6.82
N HIS A 161 23.38 -6.44 -5.79
CA HIS A 161 23.78 -6.22 -4.41
C HIS A 161 24.06 -7.58 -3.75
N PRO A 162 25.22 -7.77 -3.11
CA PRO A 162 25.69 -9.09 -2.65
C PRO A 162 24.73 -9.77 -1.65
N LEU A 163 23.98 -8.98 -0.88
CA LEU A 163 23.02 -9.49 0.12
C LEU A 163 21.60 -9.69 -0.41
N VAL A 164 21.25 -9.08 -1.55
CA VAL A 164 19.88 -9.14 -2.09
C VAL A 164 19.83 -10.11 -3.27
N GLY A 165 20.70 -9.92 -4.26
CA GLY A 165 20.80 -10.77 -5.44
C GLY A 165 19.48 -10.91 -6.21
N ARG A 166 19.29 -12.09 -6.81
CA ARG A 166 18.03 -12.46 -7.45
C ARG A 166 17.15 -13.22 -6.46
N GLN A 167 15.88 -12.85 -6.38
CA GLN A 167 14.90 -13.54 -5.56
C GLN A 167 13.59 -13.70 -6.34
N SER A 168 12.87 -14.77 -6.07
CA SER A 168 11.57 -15.03 -6.68
C SER A 168 10.60 -15.60 -5.66
N MET A 169 9.34 -15.20 -5.76
CA MET A 169 8.25 -15.77 -4.97
C MET A 169 7.02 -16.03 -5.83
N GLU A 170 6.26 -17.04 -5.44
CA GLU A 170 4.93 -17.31 -5.98
C GLU A 170 3.98 -17.65 -4.84
N MET A 171 2.79 -17.06 -4.84
CA MET A 171 1.75 -17.36 -3.86
C MET A 171 0.36 -17.14 -4.42
N GLU A 172 -0.60 -17.95 -3.95
CA GLU A 172 -2.00 -17.57 -4.00
C GLU A 172 -2.29 -16.57 -2.89
N LEU A 173 -2.86 -15.42 -3.23
CA LEU A 173 -3.17 -14.38 -2.26
C LEU A 173 -4.50 -14.68 -1.56
N THR A 174 -4.40 -14.94 -0.26
CA THR A 174 -5.54 -14.98 0.67
C THR A 174 -5.25 -14.05 1.86
N PRO A 175 -6.28 -13.61 2.60
CA PRO A 175 -6.07 -12.79 3.80
C PRO A 175 -5.09 -13.43 4.79
N ASP A 176 -5.25 -14.73 5.07
CA ASP A 176 -4.40 -15.45 6.02
C ASP A 176 -2.95 -15.51 5.55
N ARG A 177 -2.71 -15.87 4.28
CA ARG A 177 -1.36 -15.93 3.72
C ARG A 177 -0.71 -14.56 3.62
N TYR A 178 -1.48 -13.53 3.27
CA TYR A 178 -0.96 -12.17 3.26
C TYR A 178 -0.51 -11.74 4.67
N ALA A 179 -1.35 -11.97 5.68
CA ALA A 179 -1.05 -11.59 7.06
C ALA A 179 0.19 -12.31 7.60
N THR A 180 0.39 -13.59 7.28
CA THR A 180 1.51 -14.39 7.83
C THR A 180 2.79 -14.33 6.99
N GLU A 181 2.71 -14.24 5.67
CA GLU A 181 3.87 -14.37 4.78
C GLU A 181 4.35 -13.00 4.22
N ILE A 182 3.48 -11.99 4.13
CA ILE A 182 3.79 -10.72 3.43
C ILE A 182 3.70 -9.50 4.32
N ALA A 183 2.71 -9.44 5.22
CA ALA A 183 2.39 -8.21 5.94
C ALA A 183 3.58 -7.63 6.71
N ALA A 184 4.45 -8.48 7.27
CA ALA A 184 5.62 -8.07 8.04
C ALA A 184 6.85 -7.68 7.19
N ALA A 185 6.80 -7.87 5.87
CA ALA A 185 7.89 -7.48 4.97
C ALA A 185 7.97 -5.96 4.90
N ARG A 186 9.05 -5.39 5.46
CA ARG A 186 9.31 -3.95 5.48
C ARG A 186 9.89 -3.48 4.15
N THR A 187 9.64 -2.21 3.82
CA THR A 187 10.38 -1.50 2.76
C THR A 187 11.88 -1.48 3.06
N PHE A 188 12.67 -1.33 2.01
CA PHE A 188 14.12 -1.27 2.12
C PHE A 188 14.73 -0.22 1.20
N GLY A 189 15.96 0.17 1.53
CA GLY A 189 16.81 1.03 0.71
C GLY A 189 18.27 0.66 0.88
N PHE A 190 19.13 1.30 0.10
CA PHE A 190 20.57 1.09 0.15
C PHE A 190 21.28 2.30 0.77
N GLU A 191 22.27 2.05 1.63
CA GLU A 191 23.01 3.11 2.34
C GLU A 191 23.62 4.12 1.35
N TYR A 192 24.17 3.64 0.24
CA TYR A 192 24.82 4.47 -0.77
C TYR A 192 23.85 5.41 -1.54
N GLU A 193 22.54 5.21 -1.42
CA GLU A 193 21.52 6.07 -2.06
C GLU A 193 20.97 7.14 -1.10
N LEU A 194 21.20 6.99 0.22
CA LEU A 194 20.54 7.80 1.25
C LEU A 194 20.80 9.30 1.08
N ASP A 195 22.06 9.68 0.87
CA ASP A 195 22.45 11.09 0.72
C ASP A 195 21.79 11.72 -0.51
N GLN A 196 21.78 11.00 -1.63
CA GLN A 196 21.11 11.46 -2.85
C GLN A 196 19.60 11.64 -2.61
N MET A 197 18.95 10.65 -2.01
CA MET A 197 17.51 10.71 -1.73
C MET A 197 17.16 11.88 -0.78
N ARG A 198 17.96 12.10 0.28
CA ARG A 198 17.79 13.24 1.19
C ARG A 198 17.98 14.58 0.50
N ASN A 199 18.97 14.68 -0.39
CA ASN A 199 19.20 15.88 -1.20
C ASN A 199 18.03 16.18 -2.15
N MET A 200 17.32 15.15 -2.62
CA MET A 200 16.07 15.29 -3.38
C MET A 200 14.85 15.62 -2.51
N GLY A 201 15.03 15.75 -1.19
CA GLY A 201 13.97 16.00 -0.23
C GLY A 201 13.13 14.77 0.12
N LEU A 202 13.62 13.56 -0.16
CA LEU A 202 12.98 12.30 0.17
C LEU A 202 13.54 11.73 1.48
N ILE A 203 12.88 10.66 1.96
CA ILE A 203 13.26 9.82 3.11
C ILE A 203 13.57 10.60 4.40
N ARG A 204 12.95 11.76 4.61
CA ARG A 204 13.18 12.59 5.80
C ARG A 204 12.63 11.97 7.08
N GLY A 205 11.64 11.09 6.96
CA GLY A 205 11.08 10.30 8.06
C GLY A 205 11.63 8.88 8.14
N ALA A 206 12.60 8.51 7.30
CA ALA A 206 13.14 7.16 7.28
C ALA A 206 14.18 6.92 8.38
N ASP A 207 14.05 5.80 9.08
CA ASP A 207 15.03 5.29 10.04
C ASP A 207 14.98 3.74 10.09
N LEU A 208 15.86 3.13 10.90
CA LEU A 208 15.95 1.67 10.99
C LEU A 208 14.75 1.00 11.68
N THR A 209 13.88 1.79 12.32
CA THR A 209 12.62 1.27 12.88
C THR A 209 11.56 1.10 11.80
N ASN A 210 11.67 1.84 10.69
CA ASN A 210 10.67 1.86 9.61
C ASN A 210 11.19 1.49 8.21
N ALA A 211 12.47 1.14 8.09
CA ALA A 211 13.04 0.63 6.86
C ALA A 211 14.19 -0.35 7.15
N VAL A 212 14.39 -1.30 6.24
CA VAL A 212 15.61 -2.11 6.19
C VAL A 212 16.65 -1.37 5.36
N CYS A 213 17.88 -1.26 5.84
CA CYS A 213 18.95 -0.54 5.15
C CYS A 213 20.10 -1.49 4.83
N PHE A 214 20.34 -1.76 3.55
CA PHE A 214 21.47 -2.57 3.14
C PHE A 214 22.70 -1.69 2.93
N ASP A 215 23.81 -2.03 3.60
CA ASP A 215 25.12 -1.61 3.15
C ASP A 215 25.78 -2.75 2.35
N ARG A 216 27.03 -2.58 1.92
CA ARG A 216 27.72 -3.58 1.06
C ARG A 216 27.95 -4.94 1.73
N GLU A 217 27.95 -5.01 3.06
CA GLU A 217 28.39 -6.18 3.83
C GLU A 217 27.36 -6.67 4.85
N LYS A 218 26.43 -5.82 5.30
CA LYS A 218 25.39 -6.12 6.30
C LYS A 218 24.04 -5.44 6.00
N VAL A 219 23.06 -5.80 6.84
CA VAL A 219 21.67 -5.32 6.88
C VAL A 219 21.43 -4.59 8.20
#